data_AF-A0A7C5ZBY1-F1
#
_entry.id   AF-A0A7C5ZBY1-F1
#
_cell.length_a   1.000
_cell.length_b   1.000
_cell.length_c   1.000
_cell.angle_alpha   90.00
_cell.angle_beta   90.00
_cell.angle_gamma   90.00
#
_symmetry.space_group_name_H-M   'P 1'
#
loop_
_entity.id
_entity.type
_entity.pdbx_description
1 polymer ?
#
loop_
_entity_poly.entity_id
_entity_poly.type
_entity_poly.pdbx_seq_one_letter_code
_entity_poly.pdbx_strand_id
1 'polypeptide(L)'
;MKMLNLLFLAIWLIASGLITLINLSFNGLGIIMAILQIVAGVFLILGGKKIKVFHELATLLLGIFLIISGVFVLFTINFSAYGIIMGILAIVVAVFLFLGFKGKKLMDNIAPLLLAVYFILHGLSLLIKLSFAGMDIIMAIIAIIAGILLLIKNK
;
A
#
# COMPACT_ATOMS: atom_id res chain seq x y z
N MET A 1 13.56 8.88 -12.93
CA MET A 1 13.51 7.89 -11.83
C MET A 1 12.21 7.92 -10.98
N LYS A 2 11.26 8.86 -11.18
CA LYS A 2 9.94 8.82 -10.49
C LYS A 2 9.00 7.70 -10.98
N MET A 3 9.22 7.22 -12.20
CA MET A 3 8.40 6.18 -12.84
C MET A 3 8.61 4.79 -12.25
N LEU A 4 9.83 4.43 -11.86
CA LEU A 4 10.13 3.07 -11.41
C LEU A 4 9.49 2.75 -10.05
N ASN A 5 9.56 3.68 -9.09
CA ASN A 5 9.15 3.40 -7.71
C ASN A 5 7.65 3.19 -7.58
N LEU A 6 6.87 4.01 -8.29
CA LEU A 6 5.41 3.90 -8.32
C LEU A 6 4.95 2.70 -9.15
N LEU A 7 5.75 2.26 -10.12
CA LEU A 7 5.44 1.07 -10.92
C LEU A 7 5.48 -0.19 -10.07
N PHE A 8 6.49 -0.39 -9.22
CA PHE A 8 6.53 -1.54 -8.30
C PHE A 8 5.38 -1.52 -7.28
N LEU A 9 5.05 -0.34 -6.74
CA LEU A 9 3.90 -0.18 -5.86
C LEU A 9 2.59 -0.57 -6.55
N ALA A 10 2.39 -0.09 -7.78
CA ALA A 10 1.18 -0.37 -8.55
C ALA A 10 1.08 -1.85 -8.92
N ILE A 11 2.17 -2.47 -9.33
CA ILE A 11 2.20 -3.92 -9.60
C ILE A 11 1.86 -4.69 -8.33
N TRP A 12 2.41 -4.30 -7.17
CA TRP A 12 2.08 -4.93 -5.91
C TRP A 12 0.59 -4.81 -5.56
N LEU A 13 0.00 -3.62 -5.68
CA LEU A 13 -1.43 -3.39 -5.46
C LEU A 13 -2.30 -4.24 -6.38
N ILE A 14 -2.00 -4.24 -7.69
CA ILE A 14 -2.74 -5.01 -8.68
C ILE A 14 -2.61 -6.51 -8.38
N ALA A 15 -1.40 -6.99 -8.11
CA ALA A 15 -1.15 -8.39 -7.77
C ALA A 15 -1.90 -8.78 -6.49
N SER A 16 -1.82 -7.98 -5.43
CA SER A 16 -2.52 -8.24 -4.16
C SER A 16 -4.04 -8.32 -4.34
N GLY A 17 -4.64 -7.39 -5.09
CA GLY A 17 -6.07 -7.41 -5.33
C GLY A 17 -6.47 -8.56 -6.25
N LEU A 18 -5.68 -8.86 -7.27
CA LEU A 18 -5.98 -9.95 -8.21
C LEU A 18 -5.90 -11.33 -7.53
N ILE A 19 -4.90 -11.51 -6.65
CA ILE A 19 -4.76 -12.71 -5.81
C ILE A 19 -6.03 -12.92 -4.98
N THR A 20 -6.52 -11.87 -4.32
CA THR A 20 -7.73 -11.94 -3.50
C THR A 20 -8.98 -12.18 -4.34
N LEU A 21 -9.12 -11.56 -5.52
CA LEU A 21 -10.30 -11.74 -6.39
C LEU A 21 -10.42 -13.16 -6.92
N ILE A 22 -9.30 -13.75 -7.34
CA ILE A 22 -9.26 -15.08 -7.98
C ILE A 22 -9.07 -16.20 -6.93
N ASN A 23 -8.89 -15.81 -5.66
CA ASN A 23 -8.55 -16.72 -4.56
C ASN A 23 -7.34 -17.61 -4.90
N LEU A 24 -6.34 -17.00 -5.55
CA LEU A 24 -5.20 -17.70 -6.11
C LEU A 24 -4.24 -18.06 -4.97
N SER A 25 -4.07 -19.35 -4.70
CA SER A 25 -3.17 -19.85 -3.66
C SER A 25 -2.25 -20.93 -4.22
N PHE A 26 -0.95 -20.71 -4.07
CA PHE A 26 0.07 -21.73 -4.35
C PHE A 26 1.26 -21.55 -3.41
N ASN A 27 2.04 -22.61 -3.29
CA ASN A 27 3.17 -22.67 -2.37
C ASN A 27 4.27 -21.68 -2.82
N GLY A 28 4.58 -20.68 -2.00
CA GLY A 28 5.55 -19.62 -2.32
C GLY A 28 4.96 -18.29 -2.80
N LEU A 29 3.64 -18.18 -3.01
CA LEU A 29 2.98 -16.90 -3.34
C LEU A 29 3.28 -15.81 -2.29
N GLY A 30 3.24 -16.17 -1.00
CA GLY A 30 3.57 -15.26 0.09
C GLY A 30 5.00 -14.73 0.01
N ILE A 31 5.96 -15.58 -0.38
CA ILE A 31 7.37 -15.20 -0.55
C ILE A 31 7.51 -14.22 -1.71
N ILE A 32 6.89 -14.51 -2.86
CA ILE A 32 6.93 -13.63 -4.03
C ILE A 32 6.34 -12.26 -3.69
N MET A 33 5.19 -12.25 -3.02
CA MET A 33 4.54 -11.01 -2.59
C MET A 33 5.36 -10.24 -1.58
N ALA A 34 6.05 -10.92 -0.67
CA ALA A 34 6.91 -10.29 0.33
C ALA A 34 8.15 -9.65 -0.31
N ILE A 35 8.81 -10.35 -1.24
CA ILE A 35 9.93 -9.79 -2.02
C ILE A 35 9.45 -8.56 -2.80
N LEU A 36 8.31 -8.65 -3.46
CA LEU A 36 7.76 -7.53 -4.24
C LEU A 36 7.45 -6.32 -3.35
N GLN A 37 6.92 -6.53 -2.13
CA GLN A 37 6.71 -5.47 -1.14
C GLN A 37 8.02 -4.78 -0.75
N ILE A 38 9.05 -5.57 -0.42
CA ILE A 38 10.35 -5.02 -0.02
C ILE A 38 10.96 -4.23 -1.17
N VAL A 39 10.95 -4.75 -2.40
CA VAL A 39 11.46 -4.03 -3.57
C VAL A 39 10.67 -2.73 -3.76
N ALA A 40 9.35 -2.77 -3.74
CA ALA A 40 8.53 -1.56 -3.86
C ALA A 40 8.86 -0.53 -2.78
N GLY A 41 9.01 -0.96 -1.52
CA GLY A 41 9.32 -0.08 -0.41
C GLY A 41 10.72 0.54 -0.50
N VAL A 42 11.74 -0.26 -0.84
CA VAL A 42 13.12 0.23 -1.03
C VAL A 42 13.19 1.24 -2.17
N PHE A 43 12.54 0.95 -3.31
CA PHE A 43 12.50 1.88 -4.44
C PHE A 43 11.76 3.18 -4.11
N LEU A 44 10.67 3.10 -3.34
CA LEU A 44 9.94 4.29 -2.88
C LEU A 44 10.82 5.21 -2.03
N ILE A 45 11.58 4.65 -1.10
CA ILE A 45 12.49 5.41 -0.25
C ILE A 45 13.63 6.01 -1.08
N LEU A 46 14.28 5.22 -1.93
CA LEU A 46 15.45 5.65 -2.70
C LEU A 46 15.11 6.70 -3.77
N GLY A 47 13.91 6.67 -4.33
CA GLY A 47 13.52 7.59 -5.38
C GLY A 47 12.81 8.86 -4.92
N GLY A 48 12.69 9.09 -3.61
CA GLY A 48 12.27 10.36 -3.03
C GLY A 48 13.34 11.45 -3.19
N LYS A 49 13.46 12.05 -4.38
CA LYS A 49 14.27 13.26 -4.58
C LYS A 49 13.42 14.54 -4.50
N LYS A 50 13.78 15.38 -3.52
CA LYS A 50 13.54 16.82 -3.34
C LYS A 50 12.26 17.34 -3.99
N ILE A 51 11.25 17.65 -3.17
CA ILE A 51 10.45 18.90 -3.12
C ILE A 51 9.10 18.60 -2.45
N LYS A 52 8.88 19.25 -1.28
CA LYS A 52 7.73 19.21 -0.34
C LYS A 52 7.76 18.09 0.71
N VAL A 53 8.11 18.49 1.93
CA VAL A 53 8.23 17.71 3.17
C VAL A 53 7.08 16.73 3.41
N PHE A 54 5.82 17.16 3.24
CA PHE A 54 4.65 16.32 3.53
C PHE A 54 4.47 15.14 2.57
N HIS A 55 4.80 15.32 1.29
CA HIS A 55 4.66 14.24 0.32
C HIS A 55 5.79 13.21 0.49
N GLU A 56 7.00 13.67 0.79
CA GLU A 56 8.14 12.79 1.09
C GLU A 56 7.88 11.95 2.33
N LEU A 57 7.33 12.52 3.40
CA LEU A 57 6.98 11.77 4.61
C LEU A 57 5.95 10.67 4.33
N ALA A 58 4.90 10.97 3.56
CA ALA A 58 3.90 9.96 3.19
C ALA A 58 4.50 8.81 2.37
N THR A 59 5.34 9.13 1.38
CA THR A 59 6.02 8.11 0.57
C THR A 59 7.04 7.31 1.35
N LEU A 60 7.73 7.94 2.31
CA LEU A 60 8.70 7.29 3.18
C LEU A 60 8.01 6.35 4.15
N LEU A 61 6.93 6.79 4.81
CA LEU A 61 6.14 5.93 5.69
C LEU A 61 5.55 4.74 4.93
N LEU A 62 5.05 4.96 3.71
CA LEU A 62 4.53 3.88 2.88
C LEU A 62 5.63 2.90 2.47
N GLY A 63 6.83 3.40 2.16
CA GLY A 63 8.00 2.56 1.89
C GLY A 63 8.40 1.73 3.11
N ILE A 64 8.46 2.35 4.29
CA ILE A 64 8.72 1.66 5.56
C ILE A 64 7.66 0.60 5.82
N PHE A 65 6.38 0.93 5.67
CA PHE A 65 5.27 -0.01 5.82
C PHE A 65 5.46 -1.26 4.94
N LEU A 66 5.79 -1.07 3.67
CA LEU A 66 5.98 -2.18 2.73
C LEU A 66 7.20 -3.04 3.08
N ILE A 67 8.31 -2.41 3.47
CA ILE A 67 9.51 -3.15 3.89
C ILE A 67 9.20 -3.97 5.13
N ILE A 68 8.60 -3.36 6.15
CA ILE A 68 8.24 -4.05 7.39
C ILE A 68 7.27 -5.19 7.08
N SER A 69 6.17 -4.92 6.37
CA SER A 69 5.20 -5.94 5.97
C SER A 69 5.86 -7.13 5.26
N GLY A 70 6.70 -6.86 4.26
CA GLY A 70 7.38 -7.91 3.51
C GLY A 70 8.39 -8.69 4.35
N VAL A 71 9.20 -8.00 5.18
CA VAL A 71 10.16 -8.65 6.08
C VAL A 71 9.43 -9.58 7.05
N PHE A 72 8.31 -9.15 7.62
CA PHE A 72 7.52 -9.96 8.54
C PHE A 72 6.98 -11.23 7.89
N VAL A 73 6.49 -11.13 6.65
CA VAL A 73 6.04 -12.29 5.87
C VAL A 73 7.21 -13.25 5.57
N LEU A 74 8.39 -12.73 5.22
CA LEU A 74 9.57 -13.57 4.93
C LEU A 74 10.07 -14.32 6.16
N PHE A 75 10.16 -13.65 7.30
CA PHE A 75 10.70 -14.24 8.52
C PHE A 75 9.64 -14.92 9.39
N THR A 76 8.38 -14.96 8.95
CA THR A 76 7.25 -15.53 9.70
C THR A 76 7.18 -14.98 11.14
N ILE A 77 7.47 -13.69 11.30
CA ILE A 77 7.53 -13.03 12.61
C ILE A 77 6.10 -12.81 13.08
N ASN A 78 5.64 -13.67 13.99
CA ASN A 78 4.30 -13.58 14.58
C ASN A 78 4.43 -13.21 16.05
N PHE A 79 4.09 -11.97 16.38
CA PHE A 79 3.90 -11.56 17.78
C PHE A 79 2.53 -10.90 17.94
N SER A 80 1.96 -10.99 19.13
CA SER A 80 0.56 -10.62 19.41
C SER A 80 0.21 -9.18 19.05
N ALA A 81 1.18 -8.27 19.11
CA ALA A 81 1.01 -6.86 18.76
C ALA A 81 1.20 -6.53 17.26
N TYR A 82 1.58 -7.48 16.41
CA TYR A 82 1.88 -7.22 15.00
C TYR A 82 0.71 -6.55 14.27
N GLY A 83 -0.50 -7.11 14.41
CA GLY A 83 -1.70 -6.54 13.81
C GLY A 83 -1.98 -5.12 14.29
N ILE A 84 -1.73 -4.84 15.57
CA ILE A 84 -1.92 -3.49 16.14
C ILE A 84 -0.90 -2.51 15.55
N ILE A 85 0.38 -2.89 15.50
CA ILE A 85 1.44 -2.03 14.96
C ILE A 85 1.21 -1.75 13.48
N MET A 86 0.91 -2.77 12.68
CA MET A 86 0.62 -2.62 11.26
C MET A 86 -0.66 -1.83 11.02
N GLY A 87 -1.67 -2.03 11.86
CA GLY A 87 -2.92 -1.28 11.81
C GLY A 87 -2.72 0.21 12.05
N ILE A 88 -1.98 0.56 13.11
CA ILE A 88 -1.62 1.95 13.39
C ILE A 88 -0.79 2.53 12.24
N LEU A 89 0.25 1.81 11.80
CA LEU A 89 1.15 2.30 10.74
C LEU A 89 0.38 2.55 9.43
N ALA A 90 -0.54 1.66 9.06
CA ALA A 90 -1.41 1.82 7.90
C ALA A 90 -2.28 3.08 8.00
N ILE A 91 -2.89 3.34 9.17
CA ILE A 91 -3.68 4.56 9.38
C ILE A 91 -2.80 5.81 9.29
N VAL A 92 -1.61 5.79 9.91
CA VAL A 92 -0.70 6.94 9.84
C VAL A 92 -0.29 7.20 8.38
N VAL A 93 0.08 6.16 7.62
CA VAL A 93 0.36 6.26 6.18
C VAL A 93 -0.80 6.91 5.45
N ALA A 94 -2.03 6.47 5.70
CA ALA A 94 -3.20 7.00 5.03
C ALA A 94 -3.49 8.46 5.38
N VAL A 95 -3.38 8.84 6.66
CA VAL A 95 -3.56 10.23 7.11
C VAL A 95 -2.51 11.13 6.45
N PHE A 96 -1.25 10.69 6.39
CA PHE A 96 -0.20 11.45 5.72
C PHE A 96 -0.42 11.57 4.22
N LEU A 97 -0.87 10.51 3.55
CA LEU A 97 -1.33 10.58 2.16
C LEU A 97 -2.47 11.57 1.98
N PHE A 98 -3.43 11.57 2.91
CA PHE A 98 -4.58 12.46 2.90
C PHE A 98 -4.19 13.93 3.07
N LEU A 99 -3.32 14.22 4.02
CA LEU A 99 -2.80 15.58 4.25
C LEU A 99 -1.88 16.05 3.10
N GLY A 100 -1.29 15.11 2.35
CA GLY A 100 -0.56 15.39 1.12
C GLY A 100 -1.42 16.01 0.01
N PHE A 101 -2.75 15.93 0.09
CA PHE A 101 -3.68 16.54 -0.87
C PHE A 101 -3.82 18.05 -0.67
N LYS A 102 -2.88 18.83 -1.22
CA LYS A 102 -3.07 20.27 -1.38
C LYS A 102 -3.73 20.62 -2.72
N GLY A 103 -5.05 20.74 -2.70
CA GLY A 103 -5.82 21.77 -3.44
C GLY A 103 -5.66 21.90 -4.96
N LYS A 104 -5.19 20.88 -5.68
CA LYS A 104 -5.26 20.84 -7.16
C LYS A 104 -6.30 19.82 -7.62
N LYS A 105 -6.85 20.06 -8.83
CA LYS A 105 -7.96 19.36 -9.50
C LYS A 105 -8.16 17.94 -8.98
N LEU A 106 -9.40 17.62 -8.59
CA LEU A 106 -9.81 16.32 -8.03
C LEU A 106 -9.29 15.13 -8.85
N MET A 107 -9.28 15.28 -10.19
CA MET A 107 -8.79 14.26 -11.14
C MET A 107 -7.31 13.90 -10.97
N ASP A 108 -6.46 14.84 -10.54
CA ASP A 108 -5.06 14.54 -10.28
C ASP A 108 -4.88 13.73 -8.99
N ASN A 109 -5.85 13.75 -8.07
CA ASN A 109 -5.69 13.21 -6.72
C ASN A 109 -6.48 11.94 -6.45
N ILE A 110 -7.10 11.34 -7.46
CA ILE A 110 -7.90 10.12 -7.29
C ILE A 110 -7.01 8.93 -6.87
N ALA A 111 -5.84 8.76 -7.50
CA ALA A 111 -4.98 7.60 -7.24
C ALA A 111 -4.45 7.55 -5.79
N PRO A 112 -3.83 8.62 -5.24
CA PRO A 112 -3.40 8.57 -3.87
C PRO A 112 -4.59 8.58 -2.89
N LEU A 113 -5.76 9.10 -3.28
CA LEU A 113 -6.95 9.12 -2.41
C LEU A 113 -7.51 7.71 -2.24
N LEU A 114 -7.62 6.95 -3.33
CA LEU A 114 -7.99 5.53 -3.26
C LEU A 114 -6.96 4.73 -2.46
N LEU A 115 -5.67 5.05 -2.60
CA LEU A 115 -4.63 4.44 -1.80
C LEU A 115 -4.81 4.76 -0.30
N ALA A 116 -5.10 6.01 0.06
CA ALA A 116 -5.39 6.39 1.43
C ALA A 116 -6.62 5.64 1.98
N VAL A 117 -7.69 5.55 1.19
CA VAL A 117 -8.89 4.77 1.57
C VAL A 117 -8.55 3.30 1.78
N TYR A 118 -7.76 2.70 0.89
CA TYR A 118 -7.27 1.32 1.05
C TYR A 118 -6.53 1.13 2.37
N PHE A 119 -5.58 2.01 2.68
CA PHE A 119 -4.80 1.93 3.92
C PHE A 119 -5.62 2.23 5.18
N ILE A 120 -6.64 3.08 5.11
CA ILE A 120 -7.59 3.28 6.21
C ILE A 120 -8.35 1.98 6.46
N LEU A 121 -8.93 1.38 5.42
CA LEU A 121 -9.70 0.14 5.56
C LEU A 121 -8.82 -1.00 6.06
N HIS A 122 -7.61 -1.13 5.52
CA HIS A 122 -6.64 -2.13 5.95
C HIS A 122 -6.18 -1.91 7.39
N GLY A 123 -5.92 -0.66 7.78
CA GLY A 123 -5.54 -0.35 9.16
C GLY A 123 -6.67 -0.60 10.14
N LEU A 124 -7.89 -0.21 9.78
CA LEU A 124 -9.08 -0.39 10.59
C LEU A 124 -9.44 -1.87 10.75
N SER A 125 -9.31 -2.69 9.68
CA SER A 125 -9.54 -4.13 9.75
C SER A 125 -8.57 -4.82 10.71
N LEU A 126 -7.32 -4.36 10.78
CA LEU A 126 -6.34 -4.89 11.73
C LEU A 126 -6.60 -4.46 13.18
N LEU A 127 -7.03 -3.21 13.41
CA LEU A 127 -7.19 -2.67 14.77
C LEU A 127 -8.45 -3.14 15.48
N ILE A 128 -9.60 -3.03 14.81
CA ILE A 128 -10.89 -3.33 15.42
C ILE A 128 -11.44 -4.68 14.96
N LYS A 129 -10.62 -5.49 14.27
CA LYS A 129 -11.04 -6.74 13.61
C LYS A 129 -12.30 -6.51 12.77
N LEU A 130 -12.37 -5.35 12.11
CA LEU A 130 -13.49 -5.03 11.24
C LEU A 130 -13.50 -6.07 10.13
N SER A 131 -14.54 -6.88 10.09
CA SER A 131 -14.74 -7.89 9.06
C SER A 131 -16.22 -7.96 8.78
N PHE A 132 -16.57 -7.74 7.52
CA PHE A 132 -17.92 -7.90 7.02
C PHE A 132 -17.86 -8.62 5.67
N ALA A 133 -18.96 -9.27 5.30
CA ALA A 133 -19.05 -10.03 4.07
C ALA A 133 -18.69 -9.14 2.87
N GLY A 134 -17.69 -9.55 2.09
CA GLY A 134 -17.22 -8.82 0.91
C GLY A 134 -16.16 -7.75 1.16
N MET A 135 -15.69 -7.55 2.40
CA MET A 135 -14.59 -6.61 2.69
C MET A 135 -13.33 -6.92 1.87
N ASP A 136 -12.96 -8.20 1.73
CA ASP A 136 -11.81 -8.62 0.95
C ASP A 136 -11.96 -8.26 -0.53
N ILE A 137 -13.17 -8.41 -1.07
CA ILE A 137 -13.50 -8.04 -2.45
C ILE A 137 -13.38 -6.52 -2.63
N ILE A 138 -13.94 -5.74 -1.69
CA ILE A 138 -13.87 -4.27 -1.73
C ILE A 138 -12.41 -3.80 -1.66
N MET A 139 -11.62 -4.32 -0.71
CA MET A 139 -10.21 -3.96 -0.60
C MET A 139 -9.43 -4.32 -1.87
N ALA A 140 -9.72 -5.47 -2.46
CA ALA A 140 -9.06 -5.93 -3.66
C ALA A 140 -9.43 -5.09 -4.90
N ILE A 141 -10.69 -4.70 -5.06
CA ILE A 141 -11.12 -3.78 -6.11
C ILE A 141 -10.44 -2.42 -5.94
N ILE A 142 -10.44 -1.87 -4.73
CA ILE A 142 -9.78 -0.59 -4.44
C ILE A 142 -8.29 -0.68 -4.74
N ALA A 143 -7.62 -1.78 -4.34
CA ALA A 143 -6.21 -2.00 -4.62
C ALA A 143 -5.92 -2.02 -6.12
N ILE A 144 -6.70 -2.78 -6.90
CA ILE A 144 -6.55 -2.85 -8.35
C ILE A 144 -6.74 -1.48 -8.99
N ILE A 145 -7.82 -0.76 -8.65
CA ILE A 145 -8.11 0.55 -9.24
C ILE A 145 -7.02 1.56 -8.86
N ALA A 146 -6.60 1.58 -7.60
CA ALA A 146 -5.51 2.45 -7.14
C ALA A 146 -4.21 2.16 -7.91
N GLY A 147 -3.86 0.89 -8.08
CA GLY A 147 -2.68 0.47 -8.84
C GLY A 147 -2.76 0.89 -10.32
N ILE A 148 -3.89 0.64 -10.99
CA ILE A 148 -4.08 1.03 -12.39
C ILE A 148 -4.00 2.55 -12.56
N LEU A 149 -4.67 3.32 -11.69
CA LEU A 149 -4.63 4.78 -11.74
C LEU A 149 -3.23 5.34 -11.48
N LEU A 150 -2.47 4.72 -10.58
CA LEU A 150 -1.05 5.07 -10.37
C LEU A 150 -0.21 4.85 -11.63
N LEU A 151 -0.49 3.80 -12.42
CA LEU A 151 0.22 3.55 -13.68
C LEU A 151 -0.18 4.55 -14.77
N ILE A 152 -1.47 4.86 -14.90
CA ILE A 152 -1.98 5.77 -15.95
C ILE A 152 -1.47 7.19 -15.73
N LYS A 153 -1.54 7.69 -14.49
CA LYS A 153 -1.15 9.07 -14.17
C LYS A 153 0.35 9.33 -14.32
N ASN A 154 1.17 8.27 -14.27
CA ASN A 154 2.62 8.37 -14.26
C ASN A 154 3.25 8.10 -15.63
N LYS A 155 2.45 7.98 -16.70
CA LYS A 155 2.89 8.06 -18.11
C LYS A 155 3.00 9.51 -18.55
#